data_AF-A0A7C6KNC0-F1
#
_entry.id   AF-A0A7C6KNC0-F1
#
_cell.length_a   1.000
_cell.length_b   1.000
_cell.length_c   1.000
_cell.angle_alpha   90.00
_cell.angle_beta   90.00
_cell.angle_gamma   90.00
#
_symmetry.space_group_name_H-M   'P 1'
#
loop_
_entity.id
_entity.type
_entity.pdbx_description
1 polymer ?
#
loop_
_entity_poly.entity_id
_entity_poly.type
_entity_poly.pdbx_seq_one_letter_code
_entity_poly.pdbx_strand_id
1 'polypeptide(L)' 'MKWKEEGIGSRKELVGYLNALAGKLLTGALAVEDQHVPVPESDLRYTLKYKEEGTAGTLSLKVEWGEEPEEDELEEEKVN' A
#
# COMPACT_ATOMS: atom_id res chain seq x y z
N MET A 1 -1.73 -5.93 -14.47
CA MET A 1 -0.31 -5.52 -14.47
C MET A 1 0.29 -5.91 -13.12
N LYS A 2 1.56 -6.36 -13.08
CA LYS A 2 2.26 -6.62 -11.80
C LYS A 2 3.46 -5.67 -11.74
N TRP A 3 3.50 -4.80 -10.73
CA TRP A 3 4.57 -3.83 -10.52
C TRP A 3 4.89 -3.73 -9.03
N LYS A 4 6.16 -3.49 -8.69
CA LYS A 4 6.65 -3.36 -7.32
C LYS A 4 7.79 -2.34 -7.30
N GLU A 5 7.72 -1.36 -6.40
CA GLU A 5 8.81 -0.43 -6.12
C GLU A 5 9.35 -0.70 -4.71
N GLU A 6 10.67 -0.77 -4.60
CA GLU A 6 11.39 -0.99 -3.35
C GLU A 6 12.45 0.10 -3.20
N GLY A 7 12.60 0.61 -1.99
CA GLY A 7 13.57 1.65 -1.68
C GLY A 7 13.96 1.66 -0.21
N ILE A 8 15.12 2.24 0.08
CA ILE A 8 15.61 2.47 1.44
C ILE A 8 15.82 3.97 1.59
N GLY A 9 15.29 4.55 2.66
CA GLY A 9 15.42 5.97 2.93
C GLY A 9 15.21 6.31 4.40
N SER A 10 15.53 7.55 4.75
CA SER A 10 15.22 8.10 6.07
C SER A 10 13.70 8.25 6.26
N ARG A 11 13.27 8.34 7.53
CA ARG A 11 11.87 8.61 7.88
C ARG A 11 11.30 9.85 7.17
N LYS A 12 12.12 10.89 6.96
CA LYS A 12 11.68 12.12 6.28
C LYS A 12 11.40 11.86 4.79
N GLU A 13 12.26 11.10 4.13
CA GLU A 13 12.09 10.74 2.71
C GLU A 13 10.87 9.85 2.52
N LEU A 14 10.67 8.86 3.40
CA LEU A 14 9.48 8.00 3.38
C LEU A 14 8.18 8.82 3.54
N VAL A 15 8.13 9.73 4.51
CA VAL A 15 6.95 10.61 4.70
C VAL A 15 6.72 11.50 3.48
N GLY A 16 7.78 12.03 2.87
CA GLY A 16 7.69 12.79 1.63
C GLY A 16 7.09 11.98 0.49
N TYR A 17 7.54 10.73 0.32
CA TYR A 17 7.02 9.80 -0.66
C TYR A 17 5.53 9.49 -0.44
N LEU A 18 5.14 9.15 0.80
CA LEU A 18 3.75 8.85 1.14
C LEU A 18 2.82 10.05 0.88
N ASN A 19 3.25 11.27 1.20
CA ASN A 19 2.48 12.48 0.93
C ASN A 19 2.30 12.73 -0.58
N ALA A 20 3.36 12.49 -1.37
CA ALA A 20 3.27 12.60 -2.82
C ALA A 20 2.32 11.56 -3.41
N LEU A 21 2.38 10.31 -2.92
CA LEU A 21 1.47 9.24 -3.31
C LEU A 21 0.01 9.59 -2.96
N ALA A 22 -0.23 10.07 -1.74
CA ALA A 22 -1.56 10.52 -1.31
C ALA A 22 -2.09 11.67 -2.18
N GLY A 23 -1.23 12.64 -2.54
CA GLY A 23 -1.59 13.70 -3.48
C GLY A 23 -2.00 13.17 -4.85
N LYS A 24 -1.24 12.20 -5.40
CA LYS A 24 -1.57 11.56 -6.68
C LYS A 24 -2.89 10.78 -6.64
N LEU A 25 -3.16 10.07 -5.54
CA LEU A 25 -4.44 9.38 -5.33
C LEU A 25 -5.59 10.38 -5.30
N LEU A 26 -5.46 11.47 -4.53
CA LEU A 26 -6.48 12.50 -4.42
C LEU A 26 -6.81 13.16 -5.76
N THR A 27 -5.81 13.38 -6.62
CA THR A 27 -6.01 14.01 -7.93
C THR A 27 -6.32 13.01 -9.05
N GLY A 28 -6.42 11.71 -8.75
CA GLY A 28 -6.56 10.66 -9.76
C GLY A 28 -5.39 10.60 -10.76
N ALA A 29 -4.20 11.06 -10.37
CA ALA A 29 -3.01 11.15 -11.23
C ALA A 29 -1.98 10.05 -10.93
N LEU A 30 -2.43 8.95 -10.31
CA LEU A 30 -1.57 7.80 -10.07
C LEU A 30 -1.13 7.20 -11.41
N ALA A 31 0.17 7.03 -11.59
CA ALA A 31 0.75 6.42 -12.77
C ALA A 31 1.92 5.50 -12.37
N VAL A 32 2.02 4.36 -13.05
CA VAL A 32 3.05 3.35 -12.88
C VAL A 32 3.68 3.12 -14.26
N GLU A 33 5.01 3.30 -14.38
CA GLU A 33 5.72 3.17 -15.66
C GLU A 33 5.05 3.98 -16.79
N ASP A 34 4.69 5.23 -16.49
CA ASP A 34 3.95 6.16 -17.38
C ASP A 34 2.54 5.70 -17.79
N GLN A 35 2.04 4.60 -17.23
CA GLN A 35 0.67 4.13 -17.42
C GLN A 35 -0.21 4.64 -16.29
N HIS A 36 -1.29 5.33 -16.65
CA HIS A 36 -2.31 5.80 -15.71
C HIS A 36 -2.99 4.61 -15.01
N VAL A 37 -3.11 4.68 -13.69
CA VAL A 37 -3.80 3.70 -12.87
C VAL A 37 -5.18 4.26 -12.51
N PRO A 38 -6.28 3.72 -13.07
CA PRO A 38 -7.63 4.20 -12.78
C PRO A 38 -8.05 3.75 -11.37
N VAL A 39 -8.00 4.68 -10.42
CA VAL A 39 -8.56 4.51 -9.08
C VAL A 39 -9.99 5.10 -9.08
N PRO A 40 -11.01 4.35 -8.66
CA PRO A 40 -12.39 4.85 -8.66
C PRO A 40 -12.62 5.89 -7.56
N GLU A 41 -13.65 6.72 -7.74
CA GLU A 41 -14.12 7.65 -6.69
C GLU A 41 -15.03 6.98 -5.65
N SER A 42 -15.36 5.71 -5.84
CA SER A 42 -16.14 4.90 -4.90
C SER A 42 -15.32 4.52 -3.66
N ASP A 43 -15.95 3.82 -2.73
CA ASP A 43 -15.28 3.27 -1.57
C ASP A 43 -14.07 2.41 -1.96
N LEU A 44 -12.96 2.63 -1.26
CA LEU A 44 -11.72 1.88 -1.38
C LEU A 44 -11.57 0.98 -0.16
N ARG A 45 -11.16 -0.27 -0.38
CA ARG A 45 -10.78 -1.17 0.71
C ARG A 45 -9.33 -0.91 1.07
N TYR A 46 -9.01 -0.82 2.35
CA TYR A 46 -7.64 -0.70 2.81
C TYR A 46 -7.36 -1.62 3.99
N THR A 47 -6.13 -2.10 4.09
CA THR A 47 -5.63 -2.92 5.19
C THR A 47 -4.31 -2.37 5.66
N LEU A 48 -4.21 -2.09 6.97
CA LEU A 48 -2.99 -1.65 7.62
C LEU A 48 -2.54 -2.74 8.60
N LYS A 49 -1.40 -3.37 8.35
CA LYS A 49 -0.80 -4.40 9.21
C LYS A 49 0.48 -3.84 9.82
N TYR A 50 0.67 -4.07 11.13
CA TYR A 50 1.92 -3.78 11.84
C TYR A 50 2.45 -5.09 12.45
N LYS A 51 3.73 -5.35 12.27
CA LYS A 51 4.43 -6.51 12.85
C LYS A 51 5.74 -6.04 13.47
N GLU A 52 6.03 -6.52 14.66
CA GLU A 52 7.25 -6.19 15.41
C GLU A 52 7.99 -7.48 15.77
N GLU A 53 9.29 -7.51 15.47
CA GLU A 53 10.18 -8.62 15.78
C GLU A 53 11.45 -8.07 16.45
N GLY A 54 11.47 -8.10 17.79
CA GLY A 54 12.56 -7.54 18.58
C GLY A 54 12.65 -6.01 18.44
N THR A 55 13.69 -5.51 17.77
CA THR A 55 13.87 -4.07 17.48
C THR A 55 13.50 -3.70 16.04
N ALA A 56 13.11 -4.68 15.22
CA ALA A 56 12.65 -4.46 13.86
C ALA A 56 11.12 -4.34 13.82
N GLY A 57 10.61 -3.45 12.98
CA GLY A 57 9.19 -3.25 12.77
C GLY A 57 8.86 -3.14 11.28
N THR A 58 7.76 -3.74 10.89
CA THR A 58 7.21 -3.71 9.52
C THR A 58 5.81 -3.12 9.57
N LEU A 59 5.57 -2.10 8.73
CA LEU A 59 4.25 -1.52 8.51
C LEU A 59 3.87 -1.73 7.05
N SER A 60 2.75 -2.42 6.81
CA SER A 60 2.23 -2.72 5.48
C SER A 60 0.88 -2.04 5.28
N LEU A 61 0.76 -1.19 4.27
CA LEU A 61 -0.49 -0.60 3.83
C LEU A 61 -0.86 -1.18 2.46
N LYS A 62 -2.02 -1.85 2.39
CA LYS A 62 -2.62 -2.36 1.16
C LYS A 62 -3.88 -1.54 0.86
N VAL A 63 -4.08 -1.14 -0.39
CA VAL A 63 -5.28 -0.45 -0.86
C VAL A 63 -5.78 -1.20 -2.09
N GLU A 64 -7.07 -1.53 -2.11
CA GLU A 64 -7.71 -2.40 -3.10
C GLU A 64 -9.02 -1.76 -3.55
N TRP A 65 -9.32 -1.90 -4.84
CA TRP A 65 -10.53 -1.38 -5.45
C TRP A 65 -10.96 -2.24 -6.64
N GLY A 66 -12.25 -2.21 -6.96
CA GLY A 66 -12.86 -3.06 -7.99
C GLY A 66 -13.43 -4.38 -7.43
N GLU A 67 -14.18 -5.09 -8.27
CA GLU A 67 -14.70 -6.43 -7.96
C GLU A 67 -13.63 -7.48 -8.26
N GLU A 68 -12.70 -7.67 -7.33
CA GLU A 68 -12.01 -8.95 -7.18
C GLU A 68 -12.30 -9.44 -5.75
N PRO A 69 -12.91 -10.63 -5.59
CA PRO A 69 -13.42 -11.11 -4.31
C PRO A 69 -12.31 -11.29 -3.28
N GLU A 70 -12.71 -11.13 -2.02
CA GLU A 70 -11.92 -11.33 -0.80
C GLU A 70 -11.10 -12.63 -0.83
N GLU A 71 -9.78 -12.52 -0.95
CA GLU A 71 -8.87 -13.42 -0.21
C GLU A 71 -8.35 -12.64 1.00
N ASP A 72 -9.16 -12.68 2.07
CA ASP A 72 -8.66 -12.56 3.43
C ASP A 72 -7.57 -13.62 3.64
N GLU A 73 -6.30 -13.27 3.42
CA GLU A 73 -5.16 -13.99 4.00
C GLU A 73 -5.17 -13.74 5.52
N LEU A 74 -6.09 -14.42 6.20
CA LEU A 74 -6.00 -14.83 7.59
C LEU A 74 -4.99 -15.99 7.69
N GLU A 75 -3.72 -15.72 7.40
CA GLU A 75 -2.64 -16.60 7.84
C GLU A 75 -1.62 -15.77 8.61
N GLU A 76 -1.75 -15.79 9.94
CA GLU A 76 -0.62 -15.93 10.88
C GLU A 76 -1.16 -16.21 12.32
N GLU A 77 -1.93 -17.28 12.50
CA GLU A 77 -1.84 -18.05 13.75
C GLU A 77 -0.81 -19.17 13.54
N LYS A 78 0.47 -18.82 13.69
CA LYS A 78 1.45 -19.79 14.17
C LYS A 78 1.79 -19.44 15.60
N VAL A 79 0.88 -19.84 16.49
CA VAL A 79 1.22 -20.09 17.89
C VAL A 79 2.20 -21.26 17.88
N ASN A 80 3.46 -21.00 18.23
CA ASN A 80 4.40 -22.02 18.64
C ASN A 80 4.72 -21.83 20.12
#